data_AF-A0A2E5KXA5-F1
#
_entry.id   AF-A0A2E5KXA5-F1
#
_cell.length_a   1.000
_cell.length_b   1.000
_cell.length_c   1.000
_cell.angle_alpha   90.00
_cell.angle_beta   90.00
_cell.angle_gamma   90.00
#
_symmetry.space_group_name_H-M   'P 1'
#
loop_
_entity.id
_entity.type
_entity.pdbx_description
1 polymer ?
#
loop_
_entity_poly.entity_id
_entity_poly.type
_entity_poly.pdbx_seq_one_letter_code
_entity_poly.pdbx_strand_id
1 'polypeptide(L)'
;MYRASDAIRPYELLDLSRELLSAYPFIRLISVSDALSPEDRATWEGQMRDEGFPTIRVRSQQGAPSAVHSMDRLQLFPIKFLEPMDPDFARLLGFDISSHPAIRKSLFAAIDSGAIETSELFSFADGVPGWLSLKAVYFGHKTPDSKAERRR
;
A
#
# COMPACT_ATOMS: atom_id res chain seq x y z
N MET A 1 -18.54 -26.32 3.89
CA MET A 1 -17.13 -26.09 3.52
C MET A 1 -17.09 -24.90 2.56
N TYR A 2 -17.13 -23.68 3.10
CA TYR A 2 -17.24 -22.44 2.33
C TYR A 2 -15.82 -21.97 2.00
N ARG A 3 -15.43 -22.02 0.72
CA ARG A 3 -14.20 -21.40 0.22
C ARG A 3 -14.39 -19.89 0.34
N ALA A 4 -13.74 -19.26 1.33
CA ALA A 4 -13.56 -17.82 1.37
C ALA A 4 -12.73 -17.45 0.13
N SER A 5 -13.31 -16.59 -0.71
CA SER A 5 -12.64 -16.04 -1.89
C SER A 5 -11.38 -15.28 -1.45
N ASP A 6 -10.25 -15.54 -2.11
CA ASP A 6 -8.90 -15.04 -1.84
C ASP A 6 -8.73 -13.50 -1.96
N ALA A 7 -9.82 -12.73 -2.00
CA ALA A 7 -9.81 -11.28 -2.05
C ALA A 7 -10.52 -10.72 -0.80
N ILE A 8 -9.82 -9.89 -0.02
CA ILE A 8 -10.47 -9.06 1.00
C ILE A 8 -11.53 -8.22 0.29
N ARG A 9 -12.79 -8.38 0.67
CA ARG A 9 -13.88 -7.69 0.02
C ARG A 9 -13.79 -6.19 0.36
N PRO A 10 -13.92 -5.27 -0.61
CA PRO A 10 -13.73 -3.84 -0.37
C PRO A 10 -14.59 -3.26 0.76
N TYR A 11 -15.83 -3.74 0.91
CA TYR A 11 -16.73 -3.28 1.97
C TYR A 11 -16.30 -3.75 3.38
N GLU A 12 -15.75 -4.96 3.51
CA GLU A 12 -15.26 -5.47 4.80
C GLU A 12 -14.02 -4.70 5.26
N LEU A 13 -13.13 -4.37 4.32
CA LEU A 13 -11.97 -3.53 4.59
C LEU A 13 -12.37 -2.10 4.98
N LEU A 14 -13.40 -1.55 4.33
CA LEU A 14 -13.92 -0.23 4.65
C LEU A 14 -14.50 -0.16 6.06
N ASP A 15 -15.37 -1.10 6.40
CA ASP A 15 -16.02 -1.15 7.72
C ASP A 15 -14.98 -1.36 8.84
N LEU A 16 -14.04 -2.29 8.65
CA LEU A 16 -12.95 -2.50 9.59
C LEU A 16 -12.06 -1.26 9.73
N SER A 17 -11.74 -0.60 8.62
CA SER A 17 -10.89 0.61 8.66
C SER A 17 -11.56 1.72 9.47
N ARG A 18 -12.87 1.93 9.29
CA ARG A 18 -13.64 2.92 10.05
C ARG A 18 -13.72 2.59 11.53
N GLU A 19 -13.91 1.32 11.88
CA GLU A 19 -13.89 0.87 13.27
C GLU A 19 -12.53 1.16 13.92
N LEU A 20 -11.43 0.82 13.23
CA LEU A 20 -10.07 1.07 13.73
C LEU A 20 -9.77 2.56 13.87
N LEU A 21 -10.12 3.39 12.89
CA LEU A 21 -9.94 4.84 12.94
C LEU A 21 -10.75 5.47 14.08
N SER A 22 -11.96 4.96 14.35
CA SER A 22 -12.77 5.43 15.47
C SER A 22 -12.25 4.96 16.83
N ALA A 23 -11.72 3.74 16.92
CA ALA A 23 -11.21 3.16 18.17
C ALA A 23 -9.84 3.73 18.57
N TYR A 24 -9.03 4.15 17.59
CA TYR A 24 -7.65 4.59 17.79
C TYR A 24 -7.42 5.98 17.19
N PRO A 25 -7.67 7.07 17.96
CA PRO A 25 -7.55 8.46 17.46
C PRO A 25 -6.16 8.87 16.96
N PHE A 26 -5.12 8.07 17.27
CA PHE A 26 -3.76 8.29 16.77
C PHE A 26 -3.53 7.71 15.37
N ILE A 27 -4.42 6.84 14.87
CA ILE A 27 -4.39 6.35 13.49
C ILE A 27 -5.11 7.38 12.63
N ARG A 28 -4.39 7.99 11.69
CA ARG A 28 -4.94 9.01 10.80
C ARG A 28 -5.43 8.46 9.47
N LEU A 29 -4.85 7.34 9.03
CA LEU A 29 -5.05 6.76 7.71
C LEU A 29 -4.77 5.26 7.79
N ILE A 30 -5.62 4.47 7.15
CA ILE A 30 -5.34 3.06 6.84
C ILE A 30 -5.30 2.95 5.33
N SER A 31 -4.24 2.34 4.80
CA SER A 31 -4.06 2.17 3.35
C SER A 31 -3.60 0.77 3.00
N VAL A 32 -3.97 0.30 1.82
CA VAL A 32 -3.47 -0.94 1.24
C VAL A 32 -2.82 -0.64 -0.10
N SER A 33 -1.63 -1.22 -0.30
CA SER A 33 -0.92 -1.20 -1.58
C SER A 33 -0.83 -2.60 -2.17
N ASP A 34 -0.92 -2.70 -3.49
CA ASP A 34 -0.58 -3.95 -4.19
C ASP A 34 0.93 -4.04 -4.44
N ALA A 35 1.48 -5.26 -4.42
CA ALA A 35 2.79 -5.52 -4.98
C ALA A 35 2.62 -5.76 -6.49
N LEU A 36 3.21 -4.90 -7.29
CA LEU A 36 2.95 -4.81 -8.73
C LEU A 36 4.27 -4.88 -9.50
N SER A 37 4.35 -5.71 -10.54
CA SER A 37 5.45 -5.66 -11.49
C SER A 37 5.30 -4.41 -12.40
N PRO A 38 6.40 -3.74 -12.84
CA PRO A 38 6.31 -2.58 -13.72
C PRO A 38 5.53 -2.86 -15.02
N GLU A 39 5.61 -4.08 -15.54
CA GLU A 39 4.90 -4.53 -16.73
C GLU A 39 3.38 -4.64 -16.53
N ASP A 40 2.92 -4.97 -15.33
CA ASP A 40 1.49 -5.09 -15.01
C ASP A 40 0.82 -3.74 -14.73
N ARG A 41 1.59 -2.64 -14.70
CA ARG A 41 1.09 -1.31 -14.34
C ARG A 41 -0.12 -0.87 -15.15
N ALA A 42 -0.09 -1.04 -16.46
CA ALA A 42 -1.19 -0.60 -17.33
C ALA A 42 -2.47 -1.41 -17.06
N THR A 43 -2.33 -2.70 -16.75
CA THR A 43 -3.43 -3.58 -16.36
C THR A 43 -4.03 -3.14 -15.03
N TRP A 44 -3.19 -2.87 -14.02
CA TRP A 44 -3.63 -2.36 -12.72
C TRP A 44 -4.36 -1.02 -12.83
N GLU A 45 -3.81 -0.06 -13.60
CA GLU A 45 -4.47 1.22 -13.86
C GLU A 45 -5.78 1.06 -14.66
N GLY A 46 -5.92 0.00 -15.46
CA GLY A 46 -7.18 -0.39 -16.12
C GLY A 46 -8.22 -0.85 -15.10
N GLN A 47 -7.85 -1.81 -14.26
CA GLN A 47 -8.73 -2.36 -13.21
C GLN A 47 -9.24 -1.27 -12.26
N MET A 48 -8.35 -0.42 -11.77
CA MET A 48 -8.73 0.70 -10.89
C MET A 48 -9.68 1.70 -11.57
N ARG A 49 -9.57 1.90 -12.89
CA ARG A 49 -10.53 2.73 -13.64
C ARG A 49 -11.90 2.08 -13.72
N ASP A 50 -11.95 0.77 -13.96
CA ASP A 50 -13.18 -0.02 -13.99
C ASP A 50 -13.85 -0.05 -12.60
N GLU A 51 -13.06 0.06 -11.52
CA GLU A 51 -13.52 0.18 -10.13
C GLU A 51 -13.99 1.59 -9.72
N GLY A 52 -13.92 2.58 -10.63
CA GLY A 52 -14.46 3.93 -10.41
C GLY A 52 -13.43 5.01 -10.13
N PHE A 53 -12.12 4.76 -10.37
CA PHE A 53 -11.06 5.76 -10.26
C PHE A 53 -10.56 6.21 -11.65
N PRO A 54 -11.32 7.02 -12.40
CA PRO A 54 -11.09 7.27 -13.84
C PRO A 54 -9.73 7.91 -14.19
N THR A 55 -9.16 8.67 -13.26
CA THR A 55 -7.89 9.41 -13.45
C THR A 55 -6.69 8.76 -12.74
N ILE A 56 -6.86 7.55 -12.19
CA ILE A 56 -5.82 6.87 -11.43
C ILE A 56 -4.57 6.62 -12.26
N ARG A 57 -3.40 6.86 -11.66
CA ARG A 57 -2.08 6.59 -12.25
C ARG A 57 -1.11 6.19 -11.14
N VAL A 58 -0.21 5.26 -11.45
CA VAL A 58 0.90 4.94 -10.56
C VAL A 58 1.95 6.05 -10.62
N ARG A 59 2.19 6.73 -9.49
CA ARG A 59 3.07 7.90 -9.38
C ARG A 59 4.11 7.74 -8.29
N SER A 60 5.32 8.26 -8.53
CA SER A 60 6.35 8.40 -7.50
C SER A 60 6.14 9.67 -6.68
N GLN A 61 7.00 9.88 -5.68
CA GLN A 61 6.94 11.04 -4.78
C GLN A 61 7.04 12.37 -5.52
N GLN A 62 7.73 12.40 -6.66
CA GLN A 62 7.90 13.61 -7.47
C GLN A 62 6.68 13.90 -8.36
N GLY A 63 5.59 13.12 -8.24
CA GLY A 63 4.39 13.26 -9.09
C GLY A 63 4.61 12.79 -10.53
N ALA A 64 5.81 12.36 -10.87
CA ALA A 64 6.15 11.73 -12.14
C ALA A 64 5.60 10.29 -12.18
N PRO A 65 5.43 9.70 -13.38
CA PRO A 65 5.20 8.27 -13.51
C PRO A 65 6.25 7.51 -12.67
N SER A 66 5.82 6.59 -11.80
CA SER A 66 6.79 5.88 -10.95
C SER A 66 7.78 5.13 -11.84
N ALA A 67 9.07 5.41 -11.64
CA ALA A 67 10.17 4.72 -12.29
C ALA A 67 10.73 3.70 -11.32
N VAL A 68 11.31 2.61 -11.83
CA VAL A 68 11.87 1.58 -10.95
C VAL A 68 13.09 2.13 -10.23
N HIS A 69 12.94 2.40 -8.93
CA HIS A 69 13.93 3.15 -8.14
C HIS A 69 15.16 2.33 -7.70
N SER A 70 15.23 1.02 -7.96
CA SER A 70 16.47 0.25 -7.76
C SER A 70 16.52 -1.01 -8.61
N MET A 71 17.69 -1.32 -9.17
CA MET A 71 17.95 -2.58 -9.88
C MET A 71 17.68 -3.84 -9.04
N ASP A 72 17.71 -3.74 -7.71
CA ASP A 72 17.57 -4.91 -6.81
C ASP A 72 16.13 -5.35 -6.55
N ARG A 73 15.13 -4.50 -6.82
CA ARG A 73 13.70 -4.81 -6.61
C ARG A 73 12.82 -4.05 -7.60
N LEU A 74 12.45 -4.75 -8.67
CA LEU A 74 11.57 -4.28 -9.74
C LEU A 74 10.09 -4.45 -9.35
N GLN A 75 9.65 -3.85 -8.25
CA GLN A 75 8.25 -3.84 -7.84
C GLN A 75 7.79 -2.43 -7.48
N LEU A 76 6.57 -2.11 -7.89
CA LEU A 76 5.82 -0.91 -7.56
C LEU A 76 4.84 -1.26 -6.44
N PHE A 77 4.55 -0.29 -5.57
CA PHE A 77 3.62 -0.46 -4.46
C PHE A 77 2.54 0.63 -4.44
N PRO A 78 1.71 0.73 -5.50
CA PRO A 78 0.67 1.76 -5.56
C PRO A 78 -0.40 1.54 -4.49
N ILE A 79 -0.76 2.60 -3.77
CA ILE A 79 -1.92 2.58 -2.87
C ILE A 79 -3.19 2.35 -3.71
N LYS A 80 -3.90 1.26 -3.43
CA LYS A 80 -5.17 0.89 -4.08
C LYS A 80 -6.39 1.28 -3.26
N PHE A 81 -6.24 1.28 -1.94
CA PHE A 81 -7.29 1.57 -0.99
C PHE A 81 -6.73 2.50 0.08
N LEU A 82 -7.55 3.44 0.52
CA LEU A 82 -7.27 4.26 1.69
C LEU A 82 -8.58 4.66 2.38
N GLU A 83 -8.51 4.82 3.70
CA GLU A 83 -9.58 5.40 4.52
C GLU A 83 -8.95 6.28 5.63
N PRO A 84 -9.44 7.51 5.86
CA PRO A 84 -10.60 8.13 5.20
C PRO A 84 -10.33 8.60 3.77
N MET A 85 -11.30 8.44 2.88
CA MET A 85 -11.28 9.00 1.52
C MET A 85 -11.66 10.50 1.49
N ASP A 86 -10.98 11.31 2.30
CA ASP A 86 -11.14 12.76 2.32
C ASP A 86 -10.14 13.46 1.37
N PRO A 87 -10.30 14.77 1.08
CA PRO A 87 -9.40 15.47 0.16
C PRO A 87 -7.92 15.48 0.58
N ASP A 88 -7.61 15.36 1.86
CA ASP A 88 -6.24 15.41 2.38
C ASP A 88 -5.48 14.13 1.98
N PHE A 89 -6.16 12.99 2.01
CA PHE A 89 -5.57 11.68 1.70
C PHE A 89 -5.92 11.13 0.33
N ALA A 90 -7.03 11.52 -0.31
CA ALA A 90 -7.46 10.98 -1.61
C ALA A 90 -6.38 11.10 -2.70
N ARG A 91 -5.54 12.15 -2.62
CA ARG A 91 -4.37 12.34 -3.48
C ARG A 91 -3.23 11.34 -3.24
N LEU A 92 -3.39 10.34 -2.37
CA LEU A 92 -2.44 9.26 -2.18
C LEU A 92 -2.81 8.01 -2.98
N LEU A 93 -4.02 7.90 -3.51
CA LEU A 93 -4.39 6.78 -4.41
C LEU A 93 -3.45 6.71 -5.62
N GLY A 94 -2.85 5.54 -5.86
CA GLY A 94 -1.86 5.32 -6.92
C GLY A 94 -0.45 5.80 -6.57
N PHE A 95 -0.23 6.38 -5.38
CA PHE A 95 1.12 6.70 -4.92
C PHE A 95 1.91 5.42 -4.63
N ASP A 96 3.07 5.28 -5.27
CA ASP A 96 3.99 4.18 -5.03
C ASP A 96 4.80 4.44 -3.75
N ILE A 97 4.41 3.77 -2.66
CA ILE A 97 5.02 3.97 -1.33
C ILE A 97 6.51 3.58 -1.30
N SER A 98 6.97 2.76 -2.25
CA SER A 98 8.38 2.39 -2.34
C SER A 98 9.27 3.52 -2.85
N SER A 99 8.68 4.52 -3.52
CA SER A 99 9.39 5.71 -4.01
C SER A 99 9.73 6.70 -2.89
N HIS A 100 9.09 6.58 -1.72
CA HIS A 100 9.33 7.47 -0.59
C HIS A 100 10.54 7.00 0.24
N PRO A 101 11.59 7.82 0.42
CA PRO A 101 12.83 7.40 1.05
C PRO A 101 12.65 6.97 2.50
N ALA A 102 11.80 7.68 3.27
CA ALA A 102 11.53 7.36 4.68
C ALA A 102 10.73 6.05 4.88
N ILE A 103 10.03 5.57 3.84
CA ILE A 103 9.17 4.38 3.90
C ILE A 103 9.90 3.16 3.32
N ARG A 104 10.70 3.36 2.27
CA ARG A 104 11.31 2.30 1.45
C ARG A 104 12.02 1.23 2.26
N LYS A 105 12.86 1.62 3.22
CA LYS A 105 13.64 0.68 4.04
C LYS A 105 12.73 -0.23 4.87
N SER A 106 11.78 0.35 5.59
CA SER A 106 10.86 -0.38 6.47
C SER A 106 9.85 -1.21 5.69
N LEU A 107 9.43 -0.76 4.50
CA LEU A 107 8.61 -1.55 3.58
C LEU A 107 9.30 -2.87 3.21
N PHE A 108 10.55 -2.79 2.76
CA PHE A 108 11.27 -4.00 2.37
C PHE A 108 11.69 -4.86 3.56
N ALA A 109 11.90 -4.27 4.74
CA ALA A 109 12.05 -5.03 5.98
C ALA A 109 10.77 -5.81 6.31
N ALA A 110 9.59 -5.20 6.20
CA ALA A 110 8.31 -5.85 6.50
C ALA A 110 8.02 -7.01 5.54
N ILE A 111 8.36 -6.83 4.26
CA ILE A 111 8.28 -7.88 3.25
C ILE A 111 9.26 -9.01 3.56
N ASP A 112 10.49 -8.69 3.94
CA ASP A 112 11.52 -9.70 4.18
C ASP A 112 11.26 -10.50 5.47
N SER A 113 10.80 -9.85 6.54
CA SER A 113 10.57 -10.44 7.86
C SER A 113 9.18 -11.05 8.02
N GLY A 114 8.17 -10.50 7.34
CA GLY A 114 6.76 -10.77 7.61
C GLY A 114 6.25 -10.17 8.93
N ALA A 115 7.10 -9.44 9.67
CA ALA A 115 6.75 -8.75 10.90
C ALA A 115 6.12 -7.38 10.61
N ILE A 116 5.67 -6.70 11.66
CA ILE A 116 5.30 -5.28 11.56
C ILE A 116 6.59 -4.46 11.63
N GLU A 117 6.80 -3.55 10.69
CA GLU A 117 7.92 -2.60 10.70
C GLU A 117 7.40 -1.17 10.70
N THR A 118 8.14 -0.26 11.33
CA THR A 118 7.80 1.16 11.41
C THR A 118 8.72 1.97 10.50
N SER A 119 8.15 2.89 9.72
CA SER A 119 8.94 3.84 8.93
C SER A 119 9.72 4.82 9.82
N GLU A 120 10.68 5.52 9.23
CA GLU A 120 11.22 6.73 9.85
C GLU A 120 10.12 7.81 9.94
N LEU A 121 10.31 8.82 10.79
CA LEU A 121 9.41 9.96 10.83
C LEU A 121 9.53 10.76 9.52
N PHE A 122 8.38 11.15 8.97
CA PHE A 122 8.30 12.07 7.85
C PHE A 122 7.10 13.00 8.02
N SER A 123 7.12 14.13 7.32
CA SER A 123 5.97 15.04 7.28
C SER A 123 4.98 14.57 6.23
N PHE A 124 3.71 14.45 6.63
CA PHE A 124 2.61 14.24 5.71
C PHE A 124 2.35 15.51 4.86
N ALA A 125 1.43 15.36 3.91
CA ALA A 125 0.90 16.39 3.03
C ALA A 125 0.57 17.73 3.70
N ASP A 126 0.03 17.65 4.90
CA ASP A 126 -0.44 18.73 5.77
C ASP A 126 0.66 19.31 6.67
N GLY A 127 1.90 18.82 6.54
CA GLY A 127 3.04 19.21 7.35
C GLY A 127 3.14 18.53 8.71
N VAL A 128 2.15 17.72 9.11
CA VAL A 128 2.15 17.04 10.40
C VAL A 128 3.16 15.88 10.35
N PRO A 129 4.11 15.79 11.30
CA PRO A 129 5.03 14.67 11.35
C PRO A 129 4.31 13.40 11.81
N GLY A 130 4.70 12.26 11.22
CA GLY A 130 4.27 10.95 11.68
C GLY A 130 5.05 9.84 11.01
N TRP A 131 4.54 8.62 11.12
CA TRP A 131 5.19 7.40 10.65
C TRP A 131 4.13 6.40 10.17
N LEU A 132 4.57 5.39 9.41
CA LEU A 132 3.72 4.29 8.96
C LEU A 132 4.09 2.99 9.67
N SER A 133 3.07 2.27 10.12
CA SER A 133 3.18 0.86 10.52
C SER A 133 2.91 -0.01 9.29
N LEU A 134 3.85 -0.85 8.91
CA LEU A 134 3.81 -1.63 7.68
C LEU A 134 3.72 -3.12 8.01
N LYS A 135 2.75 -3.81 7.41
CA LYS A 135 2.58 -5.26 7.52
C LYS A 135 2.43 -5.84 6.12
N ALA A 136 3.33 -6.74 5.74
CA ALA A 136 3.18 -7.50 4.51
C ALA A 136 2.09 -8.57 4.68
N VAL A 137 1.17 -8.64 3.73
CA VAL A 137 0.12 -9.65 3.63
C VAL A 137 0.42 -10.52 2.43
N TYR A 138 0.46 -11.84 2.63
CA TYR A 138 0.83 -12.81 1.60
C TYR A 138 -0.37 -13.66 1.21
N PHE A 139 -0.33 -14.19 -0.01
CA PHE A 139 -1.36 -15.08 -0.53
C PHE A 139 -1.54 -16.31 0.37
N GLY A 140 -2.79 -16.72 0.61
CA GLY A 140 -3.12 -17.84 1.51
C GLY A 140 -3.05 -17.51 3.01
N HIS A 141 -2.93 -16.24 3.39
CA HIS A 141 -2.94 -15.73 4.78
C HIS A 141 -1.91 -16.36 5.73
N LYS A 142 -0.88 -17.01 5.18
CA LYS A 142 0.27 -17.51 5.92
C LYS A 142 1.52 -16.79 5.43
N THR A 143 2.32 -16.29 6.36
CA THR A 143 3.64 -15.77 6.04
C THR A 143 4.49 -16.92 5.48
N PRO A 144 5.00 -16.83 4.24
CA PRO A 144 5.89 -17.86 3.70
C PRO A 144 7.11 -18.07 4.57
N ASP A 145 7.65 -19.28 4.62
CA ASP A 145 8.77 -19.61 5.50
C ASP A 145 10.09 -18.99 5.02
N SER A 146 10.25 -18.84 3.70
CA SER A 146 11.48 -18.31 3.12
C SER A 146 11.35 -16.85 2.67
N LYS A 147 12.46 -16.12 2.82
CA LYS A 147 12.61 -14.76 2.29
C LYS A 147 12.40 -14.68 0.78
N ALA A 148 12.77 -15.72 0.04
CA ALA A 148 12.62 -15.77 -1.41
C ALA A 148 11.15 -15.86 -1.81
N GLU A 149 10.33 -16.65 -1.09
CA GLU A 149 8.89 -16.74 -1.33
C GLU A 149 8.15 -15.47 -0.92
N ARG A 150 8.58 -14.81 0.16
CA ARG A 150 7.98 -13.53 0.59
C ARG A 150 8.17 -12.38 -0.40
N ARG A 151 9.16 -12.49 -1.29
CA ARG A 151 9.48 -11.46 -2.29
C ARG A 151 8.79 -11.70 -3.64
N ARG A 152 8.06 -12.81 -3.78
CA ARG A 152 7.30 -13.12 -5.00
C ARG A 152 5.97 -12.41 -5.03
#